data_AF-A0A519K5M0-F1
#
_entry.id   AF-A0A519K5M0-F1
#
_cell.length_a   1.000
_cell.length_b   1.000
_cell.length_c   1.000
_cell.angle_alpha   90.00
_cell.angle_beta   90.00
_cell.angle_gamma   90.00
#
_symmetry.space_group_name_H-M   'P 1'
#
loop_
_entity.id
_entity.type
_entity.pdbx_description
1 polymer ?
#
loop_
_entity_poly.entity_id
_entity_poly.type
_entity_poly.pdbx_seq_one_letter_code
_entity_poly.pdbx_strand_id
1 'polypeptide(L)'
;MFGKRTGQPGSPAPAAPRPAAAPQSAPMSDYGAPEPVFQPQQGVQTQAFAFNAAETDVMEAPRPAAAARPPSDAADRLDALAARPKPAAPAPKPGGPGPKATPGFEQLKKAQQVAEIVREQSDYYHATKTTIFNALMNTIDLAQLAQLDPKAAAEEIRDIVAELVAIKNVSMSVAEQEHLVQDIVNDVLGYGPLEPLLARDDIADIMVNGAGRVFIEVSGKVQLT
;
A
#
# COMPACT_ATOMS: atom_id res chain seq x y z
N MET A 1 -66.37 -14.42 -24.83
CA MET A 1 -67.05 -15.09 -23.70
C MET A 1 -66.62 -14.40 -22.42
N PHE A 2 -67.60 -13.83 -21.71
CA PHE A 2 -67.47 -13.14 -20.44
C PHE A 2 -67.71 -14.11 -19.27
N GLY A 3 -67.03 -13.92 -18.14
CA GLY A 3 -67.43 -14.37 -16.80
C GLY A 3 -66.45 -13.76 -15.78
N LYS A 4 -66.68 -12.60 -15.14
CA LYS A 4 -67.64 -12.17 -14.10
C LYS A 4 -67.47 -12.87 -12.73
N ARG A 5 -66.96 -12.06 -11.76
CA ARG A 5 -67.33 -11.81 -10.33
C ARG A 5 -67.47 -13.02 -9.40
N THR A 6 -67.01 -13.05 -8.15
CA THR A 6 -67.21 -12.21 -6.93
C THR A 6 -66.22 -12.77 -5.87
N GLY A 7 -65.54 -12.08 -4.94
CA GLY A 7 -65.91 -10.97 -4.08
C GLY A 7 -66.38 -11.48 -2.70
N GLN A 8 -65.51 -11.57 -1.68
CA GLN A 8 -65.91 -11.41 -0.25
C GLN A 8 -64.72 -10.95 0.66
N PRO A 9 -64.95 -10.11 1.69
CA PRO A 9 -63.93 -9.27 2.34
C PRO A 9 -63.74 -9.50 3.87
N GLY A 10 -62.76 -8.80 4.48
CA GLY A 10 -62.69 -8.45 5.93
C GLY A 10 -61.53 -9.12 6.70
N SER A 11 -60.39 -8.46 6.95
CA SER A 11 -60.06 -7.56 8.09
C SER A 11 -59.83 -8.28 9.44
N PRO A 12 -59.04 -7.76 10.41
CA PRO A 12 -57.97 -6.75 10.38
C PRO A 12 -56.64 -7.24 11.04
N ALA A 13 -55.58 -6.43 10.93
CA ALA A 13 -54.41 -6.52 11.80
C ALA A 13 -54.77 -6.19 13.27
N PRO A 14 -54.00 -6.71 14.24
CA PRO A 14 -53.50 -5.77 15.25
C PRO A 14 -52.05 -6.01 15.70
N ALA A 15 -51.40 -4.85 15.89
CA ALA A 15 -50.49 -4.50 16.98
C ALA A 15 -49.13 -5.22 17.11
N ALA A 16 -48.10 -4.47 16.73
CA ALA A 16 -46.79 -4.54 17.35
C ALA A 16 -46.84 -4.27 18.86
N PRO A 17 -45.97 -4.90 19.67
CA PRO A 17 -45.49 -4.31 20.90
C PRO A 17 -44.07 -3.73 20.71
N ARG A 18 -43.96 -2.41 20.73
CA ARG A 18 -42.79 -1.68 21.28
C ARG A 18 -43.10 -1.37 22.76
N PRO A 19 -42.15 -0.88 23.56
CA PRO A 19 -40.82 -1.40 23.88
C PRO A 19 -40.74 -1.76 25.38
N ALA A 20 -39.87 -2.68 25.79
CA ALA A 20 -39.60 -2.92 27.20
C ALA A 20 -38.35 -2.14 27.66
N ALA A 21 -38.56 -1.43 28.77
CA ALA A 21 -37.71 -0.45 29.41
C ALA A 21 -36.24 -0.85 29.66
N ALA A 22 -35.38 0.17 29.57
CA ALA A 22 -34.09 0.22 30.24
C ALA A 22 -34.27 0.07 31.77
N PRO A 23 -33.44 -0.76 32.45
CA PRO A 23 -33.22 -0.59 33.87
C PRO A 23 -32.18 0.51 34.13
N GLN A 24 -32.55 1.33 35.09
CA GLN A 24 -31.87 2.52 35.58
C GLN A 24 -30.52 2.19 36.23
N SER A 25 -29.66 3.20 36.18
CA SER A 25 -28.46 3.41 36.99
C SER A 25 -28.61 2.97 38.46
N ALA A 26 -27.73 2.08 38.90
CA ALA A 26 -27.42 1.86 40.31
C ALA A 26 -26.14 2.65 40.69
N PRO A 27 -26.10 3.32 41.86
CA PRO A 27 -24.93 4.07 42.32
C PRO A 27 -23.98 3.23 43.19
N MET A 28 -22.69 3.61 43.14
CA MET A 28 -21.63 3.46 44.14
C MET A 28 -21.42 2.11 44.85
N SER A 29 -20.27 1.50 44.56
CA SER A 29 -19.39 0.80 45.51
C SER A 29 -17.99 0.85 44.89
N ASP A 30 -17.20 1.89 45.16
CA ASP A 30 -16.16 1.84 46.20
C ASP A 30 -15.48 0.46 46.30
N TYR A 31 -14.57 0.18 45.37
CA TYR A 31 -13.50 -0.77 45.55
C TYR A 31 -12.22 -0.14 45.00
N GLY A 32 -11.49 0.51 45.91
CA GLY A 32 -10.13 0.93 45.68
C GLY A 32 -9.25 -0.27 45.37
N ALA A 33 -8.76 -0.32 44.13
CA ALA A 33 -7.50 -0.96 43.82
C ALA A 33 -6.39 0.10 43.99
N PRO A 34 -5.30 -0.19 44.71
CA PRO A 34 -4.23 0.79 44.88
C PRO A 34 -3.52 1.02 43.54
N GLU A 35 -3.47 2.28 43.12
CA GLU A 35 -2.53 2.70 42.08
C GLU A 35 -1.10 2.37 42.51
N PRO A 36 -0.23 1.89 41.61
CA PRO A 36 1.18 1.83 41.90
C PRO A 36 1.69 3.27 42.06
N VAL A 37 1.88 3.68 43.31
CA VAL A 37 2.61 4.90 43.66
C VAL A 37 4.02 4.77 43.09
N PHE A 38 4.25 5.37 41.93
CA PHE A 38 5.58 5.50 41.36
C PHE A 38 6.33 6.53 42.20
N GLN A 39 7.04 6.05 43.22
CA GLN A 39 7.98 6.88 43.98
C GLN A 39 9.10 7.30 43.04
N PRO A 40 9.36 8.61 42.87
CA PRO A 40 10.55 9.04 42.16
C PRO A 40 11.75 8.59 42.99
N GLN A 41 12.50 7.61 42.47
CA GLN A 41 13.82 7.25 42.98
C GLN A 41 14.68 8.51 42.93
N GLN A 42 14.87 9.12 44.10
CA GLN A 42 15.84 10.19 44.31
C GLN A 42 17.23 9.57 44.22
N GLY A 43 18.01 9.96 43.22
CA GLY A 43 19.43 9.63 43.18
C GLY A 43 19.99 9.26 41.82
N VAL A 44 19.74 10.05 40.78
CA VAL A 44 20.65 10.10 39.63
C VAL A 44 21.29 11.47 39.63
N GLN A 45 22.53 11.53 40.13
CA GLN A 45 23.36 12.72 39.98
C GLN A 45 23.60 12.95 38.49
N THR A 46 22.93 13.96 37.93
CA THR A 46 23.34 14.61 36.69
C THR A 46 24.64 15.35 36.98
N GLN A 47 25.77 14.66 36.86
CA GLN A 47 27.05 15.34 36.70
C GLN A 47 27.15 15.81 35.25
N ALA A 48 26.94 17.11 35.09
CA ALA A 48 27.37 17.86 33.92
C ALA A 48 28.90 17.75 33.84
N PHE A 49 29.38 16.94 32.90
CA PHE A 49 30.81 16.91 32.58
C PHE A 49 31.08 17.91 31.45
N ALA A 50 31.76 18.97 31.85
CA ALA A 50 32.36 19.96 30.98
C ALA A 50 33.28 19.29 29.96
N PHE A 51 33.15 19.71 28.70
CA PHE A 51 34.15 19.51 27.67
C PHE A 51 35.45 20.21 28.11
N ASN A 52 36.43 19.42 28.54
CA ASN A 52 37.80 19.88 28.67
C ASN A 52 38.63 19.19 27.58
N ALA A 53 39.08 19.99 26.61
CA ALA A 53 40.07 19.60 25.64
C ALA A 53 41.42 19.51 26.35
N ALA A 54 41.96 18.30 26.47
CA ALA A 54 43.38 18.10 26.70
C ALA A 54 43.78 16.73 26.12
N GLU A 55 44.78 16.79 25.27
CA GLU A 55 45.37 15.72 24.46
C GLU A 55 45.61 14.44 25.25
N THR A 56 45.19 13.31 24.69
CA THR A 56 45.72 11.99 25.03
C THR A 56 46.09 11.29 23.73
N ASP A 57 47.39 11.08 23.61
CA ASP A 57 48.12 10.33 22.60
C ASP A 57 47.48 8.94 22.38
N VAL A 58 46.87 8.76 21.21
CA VAL A 58 46.33 7.48 20.75
C VAL A 58 47.47 6.65 20.18
N MET A 59 47.87 5.64 20.95
CA MET A 59 48.72 4.54 20.49
C MET A 59 48.01 3.82 19.33
N GLU A 60 48.50 4.05 18.10
CA GLU A 60 48.01 3.46 16.86
C GLU A 60 48.29 1.95 16.85
N ALA A 61 47.23 1.15 16.97
CA ALA A 61 47.27 -0.27 16.69
C ALA A 61 47.44 -0.50 15.18
N PRO A 62 48.35 -1.39 14.73
CA PRO A 62 48.61 -1.58 13.31
C PRO A 62 47.41 -2.24 12.63
N ARG A 63 46.86 -1.56 11.62
CA ARG A 63 45.90 -2.13 10.67
C ARG A 63 46.54 -3.34 9.97
N PRO A 64 45.85 -4.49 9.84
CA PRO A 64 46.36 -5.57 9.01
C PRO A 64 46.41 -5.09 7.56
N ALA A 65 47.61 -5.17 6.98
CA ALA A 65 47.86 -4.86 5.58
C ALA A 65 46.93 -5.69 4.70
N ALA A 66 46.27 -5.03 3.75
CA ALA A 66 45.54 -5.68 2.68
C ALA A 66 46.51 -6.57 1.89
N ALA A 67 46.42 -7.88 2.09
CA ALA A 67 47.08 -8.85 1.25
C ALA A 67 46.55 -8.70 -0.19
N ALA A 68 47.47 -8.50 -1.13
CA ALA A 68 47.16 -8.44 -2.54
C ALA A 68 46.40 -9.71 -2.97
N ARG A 69 45.24 -9.52 -3.60
CA ARG A 69 44.50 -10.61 -4.24
C ARG A 69 45.39 -11.22 -5.34
N PRO A 70 45.50 -12.55 -5.45
CA PRO A 70 46.22 -13.15 -6.57
C PRO A 70 45.54 -12.74 -7.89
N PRO A 71 46.30 -12.57 -9.00
CA PRO A 71 45.71 -12.25 -10.29
C PRO A 71 44.73 -13.34 -10.69
N SER A 72 43.48 -12.94 -10.93
CA SER A 72 42.41 -13.84 -11.33
C SER A 72 42.57 -14.21 -12.80
N ASP A 73 42.60 -15.51 -13.09
CA ASP A 73 42.49 -16.18 -14.40
C ASP A 73 41.16 -15.87 -15.15
N ALA A 74 40.44 -14.84 -14.72
CA ALA A 74 39.25 -14.31 -15.36
C ALA A 74 39.59 -13.19 -16.37
N ALA A 75 40.69 -12.46 -16.17
CA ALA A 75 41.14 -11.43 -17.12
C ALA A 75 41.64 -12.06 -18.43
N ASP A 76 42.44 -13.12 -18.36
CA ASP A 76 42.93 -13.87 -19.53
C ASP A 76 41.81 -14.52 -20.37
N ARG A 77 40.68 -14.86 -19.74
CA ARG A 77 39.52 -15.42 -20.45
C ARG A 77 38.79 -14.38 -21.32
N LEU A 78 38.82 -13.10 -20.94
CA LEU A 78 38.18 -12.03 -21.71
C LEU A 78 38.98 -11.66 -22.96
N ASP A 79 40.31 -11.69 -22.88
CA ASP A 79 41.21 -11.50 -24.04
C ASP A 79 41.17 -12.69 -25.02
N ALA A 80 41.06 -13.93 -24.53
CA ALA A 80 40.99 -15.12 -25.38
C ALA A 80 39.67 -15.24 -26.20
N LEU A 81 38.60 -14.57 -25.77
CA LEU A 81 37.33 -14.48 -26.51
C LEU A 81 37.35 -13.41 -27.61
N ALA A 82 38.21 -12.39 -27.48
CA ALA A 82 38.38 -11.33 -28.47
C ALA A 82 39.22 -11.77 -29.69
N ALA A 83 40.05 -12.80 -29.55
CA ALA A 83 40.98 -13.27 -30.59
C ALA A 83 40.45 -14.42 -31.48
N ARG A 84 39.16 -14.77 -31.41
CA ARG A 84 38.59 -15.74 -32.37
C ARG A 84 38.37 -15.05 -33.72
N PRO A 85 38.81 -15.64 -34.85
CA PRO A 85 38.44 -15.13 -36.16
C PRO A 85 36.92 -15.23 -36.31
N LYS A 86 36.27 -14.07 -36.46
CA LYS A 86 34.84 -13.95 -36.74
C LYS A 86 34.56 -14.72 -38.04
N PRO A 87 33.67 -15.74 -38.05
CA PRO A 87 33.25 -16.35 -39.30
C PRO A 87 32.71 -15.22 -40.19
N ALA A 88 33.28 -15.05 -41.37
CA ALA A 88 32.76 -14.12 -42.36
C ALA A 88 31.34 -14.57 -42.72
N ALA A 89 30.34 -13.96 -42.08
CA ALA A 89 28.97 -14.07 -42.54
C ALA A 89 28.92 -13.52 -43.97
N PRO A 90 28.36 -14.26 -44.95
CA PRO A 90 28.24 -13.75 -46.30
C PRO A 90 27.41 -12.46 -46.27
N ALA A 91 27.93 -11.40 -46.90
CA ALA A 91 27.23 -10.12 -47.02
C ALA A 91 25.83 -10.34 -47.63
N PRO A 92 24.77 -9.72 -47.07
CA PRO A 92 23.44 -9.85 -47.65
C PRO A 92 23.44 -9.13 -49.01
N LYS A 93 23.09 -9.87 -50.06
CA LYS A 93 22.91 -9.31 -51.40
C LYS A 93 21.81 -8.24 -51.35
N PRO A 94 22.02 -7.01 -51.81
CA PRO A 94 20.96 -6.02 -51.90
C PRO A 94 20.06 -6.40 -53.07
N GLY A 95 18.81 -6.78 -52.81
CA GLY A 95 17.84 -7.07 -53.88
C GLY A 95 16.67 -7.98 -53.55
N GLY A 96 16.59 -8.56 -52.34
CA GLY A 96 15.40 -9.29 -51.90
C GLY A 96 14.42 -8.35 -51.18
N PRO A 97 13.09 -8.54 -51.31
CA PRO A 97 12.13 -7.81 -50.48
C PRO A 97 12.49 -8.05 -49.01
N GLY A 98 12.65 -6.98 -48.24
CA GLY A 98 13.02 -7.05 -46.83
C GLY A 98 12.09 -8.00 -46.04
N PRO A 99 12.56 -8.58 -44.92
CA PRO A 99 11.79 -9.56 -44.15
C PRO A 99 10.42 -8.96 -43.81
N LYS A 100 9.36 -9.57 -44.37
CA LYS A 100 7.98 -9.19 -44.05
C LYS A 100 7.76 -9.47 -42.57
N ALA A 101 7.17 -8.51 -41.86
CA ALA A 101 6.88 -8.63 -40.44
C ALA A 101 6.17 -9.97 -40.18
N THR A 102 6.80 -10.84 -39.40
CA THR A 102 6.18 -12.08 -38.95
C THR A 102 5.02 -11.75 -38.00
N PRO A 103 3.97 -12.59 -37.90
CA PRO A 103 2.86 -12.38 -36.96
C PRO A 103 3.30 -12.13 -35.51
N GLY A 104 4.43 -12.71 -35.08
CA GLY A 104 5.01 -12.46 -33.76
C GLY A 104 5.49 -11.03 -33.51
N PHE A 105 5.90 -10.28 -34.55
CA PHE A 105 6.34 -8.89 -34.42
C PHE A 105 5.13 -7.95 -34.21
N GLU A 106 4.02 -8.21 -34.89
CA GLU A 106 2.76 -7.47 -34.68
C GLU A 106 2.17 -7.74 -33.29
N GLN A 107 2.27 -8.98 -32.80
CA GLN A 107 1.80 -9.35 -31.48
C GLN A 107 2.62 -8.70 -30.35
N LEU A 108 3.94 -8.61 -30.51
CA LEU A 108 4.83 -7.85 -29.61
C LEU A 108 4.48 -6.36 -29.59
N LYS A 109 4.23 -5.75 -30.75
CA LYS A 109 3.83 -4.33 -30.84
C LYS A 109 2.49 -4.08 -30.16
N LYS A 110 1.50 -4.97 -30.35
CA LYS A 110 0.20 -4.88 -29.68
C LYS A 110 0.34 -5.04 -28.16
N ALA A 111 1.17 -5.97 -27.70
CA ALA A 111 1.44 -6.13 -26.27
C ALA A 111 2.11 -4.89 -25.66
N GLN A 112 3.04 -4.26 -26.37
CA GLN A 112 3.68 -3.00 -25.94
C GLN A 112 2.66 -1.86 -25.83
N GLN A 113 1.78 -1.71 -26.82
CA GLN A 113 0.73 -0.68 -26.80
C GLN A 113 -0.25 -0.88 -25.64
N VAL A 114 -0.65 -2.13 -25.36
CA VAL A 114 -1.52 -2.42 -24.21
C VAL A 114 -0.82 -2.08 -22.90
N ALA A 115 0.47 -2.44 -22.76
CA ALA A 115 1.23 -2.12 -21.55
C ALA A 115 1.37 -0.60 -21.33
N GLU A 116 1.55 0.18 -22.40
CA GLU A 116 1.61 1.65 -22.34
C GLU A 116 0.27 2.26 -21.88
N ILE A 117 -0.85 1.80 -22.44
CA ILE A 117 -2.20 2.26 -22.07
C ILE A 117 -2.50 1.96 -20.59
N VAL A 118 -2.15 0.75 -20.12
CA VAL A 118 -2.36 0.37 -18.71
C VAL A 118 -1.53 1.26 -17.78
N ARG A 119 -0.29 1.57 -18.16
CA ARG A 119 0.59 2.42 -17.37
C ARG A 119 0.07 3.86 -17.28
N GLU A 120 -0.38 4.42 -18.40
CA GLU A 120 -0.99 5.75 -18.46
C GLU A 120 -2.27 5.82 -17.61
N GLN A 121 -3.10 4.78 -17.64
CA GLN A 121 -4.29 4.67 -16.79
C GLN A 121 -3.92 4.59 -15.29
N SER A 122 -2.92 3.80 -14.92
CA SER A 122 -2.46 3.75 -13.52
C SER A 122 -1.88 5.08 -13.05
N ASP A 123 -1.11 5.77 -13.89
CA ASP A 123 -0.53 7.07 -13.54
C ASP A 123 -1.62 8.14 -13.38
N TYR A 124 -2.62 8.14 -14.27
CA TYR A 124 -3.80 9.01 -14.15
C TYR A 124 -4.60 8.73 -12.87
N TYR A 125 -4.80 7.46 -12.54
CA TYR A 125 -5.48 7.04 -11.32
C TYR A 125 -4.74 7.53 -10.07
N HIS A 126 -3.42 7.31 -10.00
CA HIS A 126 -2.61 7.75 -8.86
C HIS A 126 -2.59 9.27 -8.71
N ALA A 127 -2.44 10.01 -9.82
CA ALA A 127 -2.48 11.48 -9.80
C ALA A 127 -3.85 12.00 -9.31
N THR A 128 -4.93 11.37 -9.78
CA THR A 128 -6.30 11.68 -9.34
C THR A 128 -6.47 11.38 -7.85
N LYS A 129 -6.02 10.21 -7.39
CA LYS A 129 -6.04 9.82 -5.98
C LYS A 129 -5.30 10.82 -5.12
N THR A 130 -4.09 11.20 -5.49
CA THR A 130 -3.32 12.23 -4.76
C THR A 130 -4.04 13.57 -4.72
N THR A 131 -4.69 13.97 -5.83
CA THR A 131 -5.43 15.24 -5.88
C THR A 131 -6.63 15.24 -4.94
N ILE A 132 -7.42 14.17 -4.96
CA ILE A 132 -8.60 14.02 -4.10
C ILE A 132 -8.20 13.86 -2.64
N PHE A 133 -7.18 13.04 -2.37
CA PHE A 133 -6.64 12.86 -1.02
C PHE A 133 -6.16 14.18 -0.43
N ASN A 134 -5.36 14.97 -1.18
CA ASN A 134 -4.92 16.28 -0.72
C ASN A 134 -6.10 17.25 -0.51
N ALA A 135 -7.13 17.20 -1.36
CA ALA A 135 -8.32 18.01 -1.16
C ALA A 135 -9.03 17.60 0.15
N LEU A 136 -9.18 16.31 0.40
CA LEU A 136 -9.75 15.76 1.63
C LEU A 136 -8.98 16.26 2.87
N MET A 137 -7.65 16.11 2.88
CA MET A 137 -6.80 16.58 4.00
C MET A 137 -6.94 18.07 4.30
N ASN A 138 -7.25 18.90 3.29
CA ASN A 138 -7.43 20.34 3.47
C ASN A 138 -8.84 20.73 3.90
N THR A 139 -9.84 19.88 3.61
CA THR A 139 -11.25 20.16 3.93
C THR A 139 -11.67 19.69 5.32
N ILE A 140 -11.03 18.65 5.85
CA ILE A 140 -11.44 18.02 7.11
C ILE A 140 -10.29 17.79 8.08
N ASP A 141 -10.62 17.83 9.36
CA ASP A 141 -9.71 17.44 10.43
C ASP A 141 -9.85 15.93 10.70
N LEU A 142 -8.91 15.16 10.17
CA LEU A 142 -8.93 13.70 10.30
C LEU A 142 -8.72 13.21 11.73
N ALA A 143 -8.13 14.05 12.60
CA ALA A 143 -7.96 13.71 14.00
C ALA A 143 -9.30 13.57 14.71
N GLN A 144 -10.34 14.30 14.27
CA GLN A 144 -11.69 14.17 14.81
C GLN A 144 -12.42 12.94 14.28
N LEU A 145 -12.22 12.61 13.00
CA LEU A 145 -12.74 11.38 12.40
C LEU A 145 -12.16 10.12 13.04
N ALA A 146 -10.88 10.15 13.44
CA ALA A 146 -10.23 9.04 14.13
C ALA A 146 -10.79 8.78 15.55
N GLN A 147 -11.57 9.71 16.13
CA GLN A 147 -12.25 9.49 17.41
C GLN A 147 -13.62 8.81 17.26
N LEU A 148 -14.15 8.74 16.04
CA LEU A 148 -15.41 8.05 15.76
C LEU A 148 -15.16 6.54 15.63
N ASP A 149 -16.26 5.79 15.69
CA ASP A 149 -16.22 4.36 15.33
C ASP A 149 -15.72 4.22 13.88
N PRO A 150 -14.82 3.26 13.59
CA PRO A 150 -14.22 3.10 12.26
C PRO A 150 -15.25 2.95 11.14
N LYS A 151 -16.43 2.37 11.42
CA LYS A 151 -17.50 2.27 10.43
C LYS A 151 -18.13 3.63 10.14
N ALA A 152 -18.38 4.43 11.17
CA ALA A 152 -18.94 5.77 11.00
C ALA A 152 -17.94 6.71 10.29
N ALA A 153 -16.66 6.67 10.69
CA ALA A 153 -15.61 7.44 10.05
C ALA A 153 -15.44 7.07 8.56
N ALA A 154 -15.53 5.79 8.23
CA ALA A 154 -15.47 5.33 6.85
C ALA A 154 -16.61 5.93 6.01
N GLU A 155 -17.86 5.83 6.47
CA GLU A 155 -19.02 6.38 5.75
C GLU A 155 -18.91 7.89 5.54
N GLU A 156 -18.48 8.66 6.55
CA GLU A 156 -18.29 10.11 6.42
C GLU A 156 -17.23 10.44 5.34
N ILE A 157 -16.12 9.70 5.33
CA ILE A 157 -15.07 9.85 4.31
C ILE A 157 -15.62 9.50 2.92
N ARG A 158 -16.45 8.45 2.79
CA ARG A 158 -17.07 8.09 1.50
C ARG A 158 -17.89 9.25 0.94
N ASP A 159 -18.72 9.86 1.76
CA ASP A 159 -19.60 10.96 1.37
C ASP A 159 -18.79 12.19 0.92
N ILE A 160 -17.77 12.58 1.69
CA ILE A 160 -16.92 13.73 1.36
C ILE A 160 -16.12 13.48 0.08
N VAL A 161 -15.57 12.27 -0.09
CA VAL A 161 -14.82 11.91 -1.30
C VAL A 161 -15.74 11.96 -2.53
N ALA A 162 -16.97 11.48 -2.42
CA ALA A 162 -17.95 11.55 -3.50
C ALA A 162 -18.28 13.00 -3.89
N GLU A 163 -18.43 13.89 -2.89
CA GLU A 163 -18.63 15.32 -3.11
C GLU A 163 -17.39 15.97 -3.80
N LEU A 164 -16.19 15.66 -3.33
CA LEU A 164 -14.94 16.19 -3.89
C LEU A 164 -14.72 15.76 -5.36
N VAL A 165 -15.06 14.52 -5.70
CA VAL A 165 -14.99 14.02 -7.09
C VAL A 165 -15.95 14.80 -7.99
N ALA A 166 -17.16 15.09 -7.51
CA ALA A 166 -18.14 15.90 -8.25
C ALA A 166 -17.66 17.35 -8.44
N ILE A 167 -17.11 17.99 -7.40
CA ILE A 167 -16.60 19.37 -7.46
C ILE A 167 -15.39 19.48 -8.42
N LYS A 168 -14.49 18.50 -8.40
CA LYS A 168 -13.29 18.49 -9.25
C LYS A 168 -13.58 18.09 -10.70
N ASN A 169 -14.82 17.77 -11.05
CA ASN A 169 -15.26 17.36 -12.38
C ASN A 169 -14.38 16.25 -12.98
N VAL A 170 -14.01 15.27 -12.15
CA VAL A 170 -13.21 14.14 -12.59
C VAL A 170 -14.13 13.13 -13.27
N SER A 171 -13.90 12.86 -14.55
CA SER A 171 -14.66 11.87 -15.30
C SER A 171 -14.11 10.46 -15.03
N MET A 172 -14.81 9.70 -14.18
CA MET A 172 -14.53 8.29 -13.91
C MET A 172 -15.84 7.50 -13.85
N SER A 173 -15.76 6.17 -14.02
CA SER A 173 -16.91 5.28 -13.83
C SER A 173 -17.26 5.12 -12.35
N VAL A 174 -18.49 4.71 -12.06
CA VAL A 174 -18.94 4.46 -10.68
C VAL A 174 -18.08 3.39 -9.99
N ALA A 175 -17.68 2.35 -10.72
CA ALA A 175 -16.82 1.30 -10.18
C ALA A 175 -15.41 1.83 -9.81
N GLU A 176 -14.83 2.71 -10.65
CA GLU A 176 -13.54 3.35 -10.35
C GLU A 176 -13.66 4.30 -9.16
N GLN A 177 -14.79 5.01 -9.03
CA GLN A 177 -15.06 5.88 -7.90
C GLN A 177 -15.15 5.08 -6.60
N GLU A 178 -15.91 3.97 -6.57
CA GLU A 178 -16.01 3.10 -5.38
C GLU A 178 -14.64 2.52 -4.99
N HIS A 179 -13.83 2.13 -5.98
CA HIS A 179 -12.48 1.66 -5.74
C HIS A 179 -11.57 2.76 -5.16
N LEU A 180 -11.65 3.97 -5.72
CA LEU A 180 -10.90 5.13 -5.22
C LEU A 180 -11.31 5.49 -3.79
N VAL A 181 -12.60 5.47 -3.49
CA VAL A 181 -13.14 5.71 -2.15
C VAL A 181 -12.59 4.67 -1.16
N GLN A 182 -12.64 3.38 -1.51
CA GLN A 182 -12.10 2.32 -0.66
C GLN A 182 -10.59 2.48 -0.43
N ASP A 183 -9.85 2.81 -1.48
CA ASP A 183 -8.41 3.07 -1.40
C ASP A 183 -8.08 4.25 -0.47
N ILE A 184 -8.86 5.33 -0.53
CA ILE A 184 -8.68 6.49 0.36
C ILE A 184 -9.03 6.13 1.80
N VAL A 185 -10.11 5.38 2.02
CA VAL A 185 -10.47 4.88 3.36
C VAL A 185 -9.33 4.04 3.94
N ASN A 186 -8.76 3.13 3.15
CA ASN A 186 -7.62 2.31 3.57
C ASN A 186 -6.38 3.16 3.88
N ASP A 187 -6.12 4.22 3.10
CA ASP A 187 -4.98 5.13 3.33
C ASP A 187 -5.15 5.99 4.60
N VAL A 188 -6.39 6.36 4.93
CA VAL A 188 -6.70 7.25 6.06
C VAL A 188 -6.89 6.50 7.38
N LEU A 189 -7.65 5.41 7.35
CA LEU A 189 -8.07 4.67 8.54
C LEU A 189 -7.30 3.35 8.72
N GLY A 190 -6.60 2.87 7.70
CA GLY A 190 -5.90 1.59 7.69
C GLY A 190 -4.41 1.72 7.40
N TYR A 191 -3.86 0.70 6.75
CA TYR A 191 -2.45 0.61 6.38
C TYR A 191 -2.18 0.97 4.91
N GLY A 192 -3.13 1.66 4.27
CA GLY A 192 -3.06 2.08 2.88
C GLY A 192 -2.83 0.91 1.91
N PRO A 193 -1.77 0.93 1.08
CA PRO A 193 -1.53 -0.09 0.06
C PRO A 193 -1.23 -1.48 0.63
N LEU A 194 -0.99 -1.61 1.94
CA LEU A 194 -0.74 -2.90 2.59
C LEU A 194 -2.00 -3.62 3.03
N GLU A 195 -3.15 -2.94 3.12
CA GLU A 195 -4.44 -3.54 3.52
C GLU A 195 -4.78 -4.82 2.75
N PRO A 196 -4.71 -4.86 1.40
CA PRO A 196 -5.01 -6.07 0.65
C PRO A 196 -4.08 -7.26 0.96
N LEU A 197 -2.85 -6.99 1.40
CA LEU A 197 -1.89 -8.01 1.82
C LEU A 197 -2.17 -8.47 3.26
N LEU A 198 -2.63 -7.58 4.13
CA LEU A 198 -2.98 -7.89 5.51
C LEU A 198 -4.31 -8.64 5.63
N ALA A 199 -5.24 -8.42 4.70
CA ALA A 199 -6.51 -9.14 4.63
C ALA A 199 -6.36 -10.64 4.29
N ARG A 200 -5.15 -11.08 3.94
CA ARG A 200 -4.83 -12.44 3.53
C ARG A 200 -4.27 -13.25 4.70
N ASP A 201 -5.05 -14.22 5.17
CA ASP A 201 -4.67 -15.12 6.27
C ASP A 201 -3.50 -16.07 5.93
N ASP A 202 -3.17 -16.24 4.65
CA ASP A 202 -2.08 -17.11 4.20
C ASP A 202 -0.68 -16.46 4.29
N ILE A 203 -0.62 -15.16 4.54
CA ILE A 203 0.61 -14.39 4.67
C ILE A 203 1.04 -14.35 6.14
N ALA A 204 2.25 -14.83 6.42
CA ALA A 204 2.83 -14.84 7.76
C ALA A 204 3.65 -13.58 8.08
N ASP A 205 4.37 -13.03 7.10
CA ASP A 205 5.20 -11.83 7.27
C ASP A 205 5.21 -10.97 6.00
N ILE A 206 5.35 -9.64 6.17
CA ILE A 206 5.42 -8.64 5.11
C ILE A 206 6.67 -7.79 5.32
N MET A 207 7.63 -7.90 4.42
CA MET A 207 8.90 -7.17 4.46
C MET A 207 8.98 -6.14 3.33
N VAL A 208 9.11 -4.85 3.67
CA VAL A 208 9.18 -3.75 2.70
C VAL A 208 10.60 -3.21 2.61
N ASN A 209 11.24 -3.37 1.45
CA ASN A 209 12.59 -2.86 1.17
C ASN A 209 12.59 -1.57 0.32
N GLY A 210 11.41 -1.10 -0.09
CA GLY A 210 11.22 0.13 -0.85
C GLY A 210 9.92 0.12 -1.67
N ALA A 211 9.61 1.24 -2.32
CA ALA A 211 8.33 1.45 -3.03
C ALA A 211 8.01 0.43 -4.15
N GLY A 212 9.03 -0.26 -4.68
CA GLY A 212 8.86 -1.30 -5.70
C GLY A 212 9.35 -2.68 -5.28
N ARG A 213 9.63 -2.91 -3.98
CA ARG A 213 10.16 -4.18 -3.47
C ARG A 213 9.50 -4.53 -2.15
N VAL A 214 8.39 -5.27 -2.25
CA VAL A 214 7.68 -5.85 -1.12
C VAL A 214 7.77 -7.36 -1.21
N PHE A 215 8.20 -7.99 -0.12
CA PHE A 215 8.33 -9.44 0.01
C PHE A 215 7.29 -9.93 0.99
N ILE A 216 6.62 -11.03 0.67
CA ILE A 216 5.66 -11.68 1.56
C ILE A 216 6.11 -13.10 1.84
N GLU A 217 5.92 -13.56 3.07
CA GLU A 217 6.13 -14.96 3.46
C GLU A 217 4.80 -15.70 3.44
N VAL A 218 4.71 -16.75 2.61
CA VAL A 218 3.55 -17.64 2.53
C VAL A 218 4.01 -19.06 2.78
N SER A 219 3.49 -19.71 3.83
CA SER A 219 3.82 -21.10 4.18
C SER A 219 5.34 -21.38 4.29
N GLY A 220 6.10 -20.46 4.91
CA GLY A 220 7.55 -20.60 5.08
C GLY A 220 8.39 -20.27 3.84
N LYS A 221 7.78 -19.68 2.79
CA LYS A 221 8.47 -19.29 1.55
C LYS A 221 8.32 -17.80 1.29
N VAL A 222 9.44 -17.13 1.04
CA VAL A 222 9.48 -15.71 0.69
C VAL A 222 9.27 -15.55 -0.82
N GLN A 223 8.34 -14.67 -1.21
CA GLN A 223 8.03 -14.34 -2.61
C GLN A 223 7.88 -12.82 -2.78
N LEU A 224 8.21 -12.32 -3.98
CA LEU A 224 8.02 -10.91 -4.35
C LEU A 224 6.58 -10.70 -4.83
N THR A 225 5.94 -9.61 -4.39
CA THR A 225 4.61 -9.19 -4.86
C THR A 225 4.66 -8.46 -6.19
#